data_AF-A0A7S7TSL3-F1
#
_entry.id   AF-A0A7S7TSL3-F1
#
_cell.length_a   1.000
_cell.length_b   1.000
_cell.length_c   1.000
_cell.angle_alpha   90.00
_cell.angle_beta   90.00
_cell.angle_gamma   90.00
#
_symmetry.space_group_name_H-M   'P 1'
#
loop_
_entity.id
_entity.type
_entity.pdbx_description
1 polymer ?
#
loop_
_entity_poly.entity_id
_entity_poly.type
_entity_poly.pdbx_seq_one_letter_code
_entity_poly.pdbx_strand_id
1 'polypeptide(L)' 'MKAARPSDETDEYLQIQVPAVTKHHLCIRAAETREPIRVVVLRALKAYGVTVPDKAISDRRKKRTA' A
#
# COMPACT_ATOMS: atom_id res chain seq x y z
N MET A 1 32.49 15.78 7.65
CA MET A 1 31.75 14.85 6.78
C MET A 1 30.52 14.39 7.56
N LYS A 2 29.31 14.84 7.19
CA LYS A 2 28.08 14.54 7.94
C LYS A 2 27.56 13.19 7.43
N ALA A 3 27.50 12.19 8.30
CA ALA A 3 27.00 10.86 7.97
C ALA A 3 25.58 10.99 7.38
N ALA A 4 25.38 10.44 6.18
CA ALA A 4 24.06 10.31 5.58
C ALA A 4 23.21 9.46 6.54
N ARG A 5 22.07 10.00 6.97
CA ARG A 5 21.09 9.20 7.72
C ARG A 5 20.68 8.04 6.81
N PRO A 6 20.58 6.80 7.32
CA PRO A 6 19.99 5.73 6.54
C PRO A 6 18.63 6.23 6.06
N SER A 7 18.37 6.04 4.77
CA SER A 7 17.11 6.35 4.11
C SER A 7 16.01 5.44 4.65
N ASP A 8 15.67 5.61 5.91
CA ASP A 8 14.43 5.15 6.49
C ASP A 8 13.33 6.11 5.99
N GLU A 9 12.25 5.52 5.49
CA GLU A 9 10.89 6.08 5.64
C GLU A 9 10.40 7.21 4.71
N THR A 10 10.89 7.35 3.48
CA THR A 10 10.02 7.91 2.42
C THR A 10 9.45 6.76 1.62
N ASP A 11 8.50 6.06 2.23
CA ASP A 11 7.53 5.33 1.43
C ASP A 11 6.75 6.38 0.65
N GLU A 12 7.19 6.65 -0.58
CA GLU A 12 6.53 7.64 -1.43
C GLU A 12 5.05 7.29 -1.51
N TYR A 13 4.20 8.25 -1.11
CA TYR A 13 2.76 8.05 -1.12
C TYR A 13 2.30 7.88 -2.58
N LEU A 14 2.03 6.65 -2.98
CA LEU A 14 1.45 6.36 -4.29
C LEU A 14 0.01 6.90 -4.35
N GLN A 15 -0.16 8.07 -4.95
CA GLN A 15 -1.46 8.59 -5.35
C GLN A 15 -1.75 8.17 -6.79
N ILE A 16 -2.84 7.43 -7.01
CA ILE A 16 -3.29 7.03 -8.35
C ILE A 16 -4.68 7.58 -8.62
N GLN A 17 -4.90 7.99 -9.87
CA GLN A 17 -6.24 8.27 -10.37
C GLN A 17 -6.81 7.01 -10.99
N VAL A 18 -8.04 6.67 -10.62
CA VAL A 18 -8.77 5.53 -11.16
C VAL A 18 -10.21 5.94 -11.44
N PRO A 19 -10.89 5.28 -12.40
CA PRO A 19 -12.33 5.46 -12.59
C PRO A 19 -13.12 5.19 -11.30
N ALA A 20 -14.26 5.86 -11.14
CA ALA A 20 -15.09 5.73 -9.94
C ALA A 20 -15.53 4.28 -9.66
N VAL A 21 -15.87 3.53 -10.72
CA VAL A 21 -16.24 2.11 -10.62
C VAL A 21 -15.08 1.28 -10.07
N THR A 22 -13.86 1.52 -10.56
CA THR A 22 -12.65 0.84 -10.07
C THR A 22 -12.40 1.16 -8.60
N LYS A 23 -12.54 2.43 -8.19
CA LYS A 23 -12.42 2.83 -6.78
C LYS A 23 -13.43 2.08 -5.91
N HIS A 24 -14.68 1.97 -6.35
CA HIS A 24 -15.72 1.24 -5.63
C HIS A 24 -15.35 -0.23 -5.42
N HIS A 25 -14.88 -0.91 -6.47
CA HIS A 25 -14.44 -2.30 -6.38
C HIS A 25 -13.23 -2.47 -5.45
N LEU A 26 -12.27 -1.53 -5.47
CA LEU A 26 -11.14 -1.53 -4.53
C LEU A 26 -11.60 -1.39 -3.07
N CYS A 27 -12.60 -0.54 -2.80
CA CYS A 27 -13.18 -0.38 -1.47
C CYS A 27 -13.87 -1.68 -0.98
N ILE A 28 -14.66 -2.34 -1.84
CA ILE A 28 -15.32 -3.61 -1.51
C ILE A 28 -14.25 -4.66 -1.14
N ARG A 29 -13.23 -4.83 -1.99
CA ARG A 29 -12.17 -5.82 -1.73
C ARG A 29 -11.41 -5.55 -0.44
N ALA A 30 -11.08 -4.30 -0.15
CA ALA A 30 -10.44 -3.91 1.11
C ALA A 30 -11.31 -4.26 2.34
N ALA A 31 -12.63 -4.07 2.25
CA ALA A 31 -13.54 -4.43 3.32
C ALA A 31 -13.64 -5.96 3.51
N GLU A 32 -13.76 -6.72 2.42
CA GLU A 32 -13.83 -8.19 2.45
C GLU A 32 -12.56 -8.82 3.03
N THR A 33 -11.37 -8.33 2.67
CA THR A 33 -10.09 -8.87 3.14
C THR A 33 -9.62 -8.29 4.45
N ARG A 34 -10.31 -7.27 4.99
CA ARG A 34 -9.93 -6.49 6.17
C ARG A 34 -8.57 -5.79 6.05
N GLU A 35 -8.14 -5.51 4.82
CA GLU A 35 -6.86 -4.87 4.51
C GLU A 35 -7.07 -3.42 4.07
N PRO A 36 -6.10 -2.52 4.25
CA PRO A 36 -6.19 -1.18 3.69
C PRO A 36 -6.12 -1.24 2.16
N ILE A 37 -6.84 -0.32 1.48
CA ILE A 37 -6.85 -0.20 0.00
C ILE A 37 -5.42 -0.17 -0.58
N ARG A 38 -4.47 0.49 0.11
CA ARG A 38 -3.05 0.51 -0.27
C ARG A 38 -2.49 -0.91 -0.48
N VAL A 39 -2.76 -1.83 0.45
CA VAL A 39 -2.27 -3.21 0.36
C VAL A 39 -2.92 -3.92 -0.83
N VAL A 40 -4.23 -3.75 -1.04
CA VAL A 40 -4.94 -4.31 -2.19
C VAL A 40 -4.34 -3.83 -3.52
N VAL A 41 -4.11 -2.53 -3.65
CA VAL A 41 -3.52 -1.92 -4.86
C VAL A 41 -2.10 -2.43 -5.08
N LEU A 42 -1.24 -2.43 -4.05
CA LEU A 42 0.14 -2.92 -4.18
C LEU A 42 0.19 -4.40 -4.56
N ARG A 43 -0.73 -5.22 -4.05
CA ARG A 43 -0.84 -6.63 -4.40
C ARG A 43 -1.28 -6.82 -5.85
N ALA A 44 -2.23 -6.00 -6.31
CA ALA A 44 -2.66 -6.00 -7.72
C ALA A 44 -1.53 -5.57 -8.67
N LEU A 45 -0.78 -4.53 -8.31
CA LEU A 45 0.41 -4.08 -9.07
C LEU A 45 1.47 -5.18 -9.14
N LYS A 46 1.74 -5.86 -8.02
CA LYS A 46 2.66 -7.00 -8.00
C LYS A 46 2.18 -8.14 -8.91
N ALA A 47 0.89 -8.48 -8.83
CA ALA A 47 0.29 -9.52 -9.68
C ALA A 47 0.29 -9.16 -11.17
N TYR A 48 0.23 -7.87 -11.49
CA TYR A 48 0.39 -7.35 -12.85
C TYR A 48 1.84 -7.40 -13.36
N GLY A 49 2.83 -7.63 -12.47
CA GLY A 49 4.25 -7.71 -12.82
C GLY A 49 5.06 -6.44 -12.49
N VAL A 50 4.48 -5.48 -11.79
CA VAL A 50 5.23 -4.32 -11.26
C VAL A 50 6.07 -4.78 -10.07
N THR A 51 7.34 -4.36 -10.02
CA THR A 51 8.21 -4.64 -8.88
C THR A 51 7.70 -3.93 -7.63
N VAL A 52 7.11 -4.71 -6.72
CA VAL A 52 6.66 -4.25 -5.41
C VAL A 52 7.39 -5.06 -4.34
N PRO A 53 8.23 -4.44 -3.49
CA PRO A 53 8.90 -5.13 -2.39
C PRO A 53 7.88 -5.75 -1.42
N ASP A 54 8.12 -6.97 -0.96
CA ASP A 54 7.18 -7.64 -0.03
C ASP A 54 6.99 -6.88 1.27
N LYS A 55 8.05 -6.25 1.78
CA LYS A 55 7.99 -5.35 2.94
C LYS A 55 7.05 -4.15 2.75
N ALA A 56 6.76 -3.76 1.49
CA ALA A 56 5.83 -2.68 1.19
C ALA A 56 4.36 -3.15 1.26
N ILE A 57 4.09 -4.44 1.04
CA ILE A 57 2.75 -5.06 1.14
C ILE A 57 2.48 -5.44 2.60
N SER A 58 2.44 -4.43 3.46
CA SER A 58 2.15 -4.58 4.88
C SER A 58 1.10 -3.57 5.33
N ASP A 59 0.21 -3.99 6.23
CA ASP A 59 -0.73 -3.08 6.89
C ASP A 59 0.02 -2.25 7.94
N ARG A 60 0.08 -0.94 7.70
CA ARG A 60 0.75 0.03 8.56
C ARG A 60 -0.18 0.72 9.54
N ARG A 61 -1.47 0.36 9.57
CA ARG A 61 -2.37 0.87 10.61
C ARG A 61 -1.79 0.48 11.97
N LYS A 62 -1.63 1.45 12.87
CA LYS A 62 -1.22 1.16 14.26
C LYS A 62 -2.17 0.08 14.79
N LYS A 63 -1.64 -1.10 15.13
CA LYS A 63 -2.41 -2.10 15.87
C LYS A 63 -2.86 -1.41 17.14
N ARG A 64 -4.17 -1.22 17.31
CA ARG A 64 -4.72 -0.85 18.62
C ARG A 64 -4.37 -2.01 19.55
N THR A 65 -3.39 -1.81 20.41
CA THR A 65 -3.22 -2.62 21.61
C THR A 65 -4.53 -2.51 22.38
N ALA A 66 -5.20 -3.64 22.54
CA ALA A 66 -6.37 -3.77 23.42
C ALA A 66 -5.91 -3.85 24.87
#